data_AF-A0A9P6MCG5-F1
#
_entry.id   AF-A0A9P6MCG5-F1
#
_cell.length_a   1.000
_cell.length_b   1.000
_cell.length_c   1.000
_cell.angle_alpha   90.00
_cell.angle_beta   90.00
_cell.angle_gamma   90.00
#
_symmetry.space_group_name_H-M   'P 1'
#
loop_
_entity.id
_entity.type
_entity.pdbx_description
1 polymer ?
#
loop_
_entity_poly.entity_id
_entity_poly.type
_entity_poly.pdbx_seq_one_letter_code
_entity_poly.pdbx_strand_id
1 'polypeptide(L)'
;MEVAHRIVEQAISKFGASESLVLYLDGHPCQEKAATQASREEHRSKAPARAEKQLGEFEARLQSGVRLRKHQFLDVQKNLTLGFHWTLEARRAFADYMRSQHWNVVECPTEADPMIATEFQHGDIVVTRDSAAFVYENIESDLEGPTTCISRS
;
A
#
# COMPACT_ATOMS: atom_id res chain seq x y z
N MET A 1 -16.70 -6.37 -0.23
CA MET A 1 -15.85 -5.22 -0.62
C MET A 1 -15.92 -4.11 0.43
N GLU A 2 -17.12 -3.69 0.86
CA GLU A 2 -17.28 -2.63 1.89
C GLU A 2 -16.51 -2.83 3.20
N VAL A 3 -16.45 -4.06 3.74
CA VAL A 3 -15.72 -4.32 4.99
C VAL A 3 -14.24 -3.96 4.86
N ALA A 4 -13.62 -4.25 3.71
CA ALA A 4 -12.22 -3.92 3.47
C ALA A 4 -12.03 -2.40 3.38
N HIS A 5 -12.90 -1.70 2.65
CA HIS A 5 -12.84 -0.24 2.54
C HIS A 5 -12.97 0.43 3.91
N ARG A 6 -13.94 0.00 4.72
CA ARG A 6 -14.14 0.51 6.09
C ARG A 6 -12.94 0.27 7.00
N ILE A 7 -12.26 -0.88 6.88
CA ILE A 7 -11.04 -1.16 7.64
C ILE A 7 -9.93 -0.18 7.25
N VAL A 8 -9.77 0.10 5.96
CA VAL A 8 -8.76 1.06 5.48
C VAL A 8 -9.12 2.48 5.93
N GLU A 9 -10.38 2.89 5.82
CA GLU A 9 -10.86 4.18 6.31
C GLU A 9 -10.59 4.37 7.82
N GLN A 10 -10.89 3.36 8.64
CA GLN A 10 -10.59 3.39 10.08
C GLN A 10 -9.09 3.54 10.38
N ALA A 11 -8.23 3.01 9.52
CA ALA A 11 -6.79 3.19 9.65
C ALA A 11 -6.37 4.62 9.28
N ILE A 12 -6.94 5.18 8.21
CA ILE A 12 -6.65 6.54 7.73
C ILE A 12 -7.17 7.60 8.71
N SER A 13 -8.35 7.40 9.29
CA SER A 13 -8.99 8.33 10.24
C SER A 13 -8.16 8.61 11.50
N LYS A 14 -7.12 7.80 11.76
CA LYS A 14 -6.19 8.01 12.87
C LYS A 14 -5.27 9.22 12.64
N PHE A 15 -5.11 9.66 11.39
CA PHE A 15 -4.23 10.78 11.04
C PHE A 15 -4.95 12.13 11.06
N GLY A 16 -6.29 12.15 11.11
CA GLY A 16 -7.07 13.37 11.08
C GLY A 16 -8.50 13.17 10.58
N ALA A 17 -9.27 14.26 10.53
CA ALA A 17 -10.62 14.28 9.99
C ALA A 17 -10.60 14.34 8.45
N SER A 18 -11.68 13.88 7.82
CA SER A 18 -11.82 13.87 6.35
C SER A 18 -11.71 15.27 5.73
N GLU A 19 -12.14 16.31 6.45
CA GLU A 19 -12.10 17.71 6.00
C GLU A 19 -10.67 18.29 5.96
N SER A 20 -9.78 17.76 6.81
CA SER A 20 -8.40 18.24 6.97
C SER A 20 -7.37 17.40 6.22
N LEU A 21 -7.81 16.33 5.54
CA LEU A 21 -6.93 15.37 4.87
C LEU A 21 -7.27 15.29 3.39
N VAL A 22 -6.23 15.09 2.57
CA VAL A 22 -6.36 14.79 1.14
C VAL A 22 -5.69 13.44 0.87
N LEU A 23 -6.43 12.55 0.21
CA LEU A 23 -5.96 11.21 -0.15
C LEU A 23 -5.57 11.17 -1.62
N TYR A 24 -4.28 10.97 -1.89
CA TYR A 24 -3.77 10.76 -3.23
C TYR A 24 -3.67 9.26 -3.52
N LEU A 25 -4.24 8.81 -4.64
CA LEU A 25 -4.24 7.41 -5.05
C LEU A 25 -3.59 7.25 -6.43
N ASP A 26 -2.56 6.40 -6.49
CA ASP A 26 -1.88 6.07 -7.76
C ASP A 26 -2.87 5.62 -8.85
N GLY A 27 -2.67 6.15 -10.05
CA GLY A 27 -3.33 5.73 -11.27
C GLY A 27 -2.57 4.64 -12.00
N HIS A 28 -2.25 4.91 -13.26
CA HIS A 28 -1.54 3.96 -14.12
C HIS A 28 -0.04 3.94 -13.79
N PRO A 29 0.64 2.79 -13.88
CA PRO A 29 2.09 2.74 -13.73
C PRO A 29 2.80 3.68 -14.71
N CYS A 30 3.82 4.40 -14.24
CA CYS A 30 4.68 5.22 -15.09
C CYS A 30 5.62 4.33 -15.94
N GLN A 31 6.03 4.84 -17.10
CA GLN A 31 6.85 4.09 -18.05
C GLN A 31 8.25 3.81 -17.50
N GLU A 32 8.78 4.75 -16.73
CA GLU A 32 10.10 4.71 -16.10
C GLU A 32 10.24 3.54 -15.11
N LYS A 33 9.13 3.08 -14.52
CA LYS A 33 9.10 1.95 -13.57
C LYS A 33 8.59 0.64 -14.20
N ALA A 34 8.49 0.55 -15.53
CA ALA A 34 7.99 -0.65 -16.21
C ALA A 34 8.77 -1.93 -15.85
N ALA A 35 10.11 -1.85 -15.72
CA ALA A 35 10.94 -2.99 -15.34
C ALA A 35 10.63 -3.48 -13.91
N THR A 36 10.49 -2.54 -12.96
CA THR A 36 10.11 -2.84 -11.58
C THR A 36 8.71 -3.43 -11.52
N GLN A 37 7.78 -2.93 -12.34
CA GLN A 37 6.43 -3.48 -12.43
C GLN A 37 6.44 -4.91 -12.97
N ALA A 38 7.20 -5.19 -14.03
CA ALA A 38 7.33 -6.52 -14.61
C ALA A 38 7.88 -7.53 -13.57
N SER A 39 8.91 -7.15 -12.82
CA SER A 39 9.45 -7.98 -11.72
C SER A 39 8.42 -8.24 -10.62
N ARG A 40 7.64 -7.21 -10.23
CA ARG A 40 6.56 -7.36 -9.24
C ARG A 40 5.46 -8.30 -9.76
N GLU A 41 5.09 -8.19 -11.03
CA GLU A 41 4.09 -9.05 -11.67
C GLU A 41 4.55 -10.50 -11.79
N GLU A 42 5.82 -10.73 -12.12
CA GLU A 42 6.41 -12.06 -12.13
C GLU A 42 6.36 -12.70 -10.73
N HIS A 43 6.69 -11.96 -9.68
CA HIS A 43 6.59 -12.45 -8.32
C HIS A 43 5.14 -12.73 -7.92
N ARG A 44 4.20 -11.86 -8.28
CA ARG A 44 2.76 -12.02 -8.02
C ARG A 44 2.18 -13.25 -8.70
N SER A 45 2.45 -13.44 -9.99
CA SER A 45 1.91 -14.58 -10.75
C SER A 45 2.38 -15.93 -10.18
N LYS A 46 3.58 -15.99 -9.60
CA LYS A 46 4.12 -17.19 -8.95
C LYS A 46 3.68 -17.37 -7.49
N ALA A 47 3.18 -16.32 -6.84
CA ALA A 47 2.88 -16.33 -5.41
C ALA A 47 1.74 -17.28 -5.00
N PRO A 48 0.59 -17.35 -5.73
CA PRO A 48 -0.48 -18.30 -5.41
C PRO A 48 -0.02 -19.75 -5.42
N ALA A 49 0.69 -20.17 -6.47
CA ALA A 49 1.20 -21.54 -6.58
C ALA A 49 2.20 -21.88 -5.45
N ARG A 50 3.03 -20.91 -5.05
CA ARG A 50 3.93 -21.08 -3.90
C ARG A 50 3.16 -21.18 -2.58
N ALA A 51 2.15 -20.35 -2.38
CA ALA A 51 1.30 -20.39 -1.19
C ALA A 51 0.55 -21.72 -1.09
N GLU A 52 -0.03 -22.19 -2.19
CA GLU A 52 -0.74 -23.47 -2.26
C GLU A 52 0.18 -24.65 -1.95
N LYS A 53 1.37 -24.70 -2.55
CA LYS A 53 2.38 -25.73 -2.24
C LYS A 53 2.74 -25.73 -0.75
N GLN A 54 2.99 -24.56 -0.17
CA GLN A 54 3.34 -24.45 1.24
C GLN A 54 2.20 -24.82 2.18
N LEU A 55 0.95 -24.50 1.82
CA LEU A 55 -0.24 -24.95 2.54
C LEU A 55 -0.35 -26.48 2.51
N GLY A 56 -0.10 -27.11 1.36
CA GLY A 56 -0.07 -28.58 1.27
C GLY A 56 1.02 -29.23 2.12
N GLU A 57 2.23 -28.67 2.10
CA GLU A 57 3.33 -29.13 2.98
C GLU A 57 2.99 -28.94 4.46
N PHE A 58 2.33 -27.84 4.79
CA PHE A 58 1.88 -27.53 6.14
C PHE A 58 0.81 -28.53 6.61
N GLU A 59 -0.19 -28.81 5.78
CA GLU A 59 -1.25 -29.77 6.07
C GLU A 59 -0.70 -31.19 6.24
N ALA A 60 0.18 -31.64 5.34
CA ALA A 60 0.80 -32.97 5.42
C ALA A 60 1.57 -33.16 6.74
N ARG A 61 2.27 -32.13 7.23
CA ARG A 61 2.97 -32.17 8.52
C ARG A 61 2.01 -32.26 9.70
N LEU A 62 0.92 -31.50 9.65
CA LEU A 62 -0.13 -31.54 10.67
C LEU A 62 -0.74 -32.94 10.76
N GLN A 63 -1.09 -33.53 9.61
CA GLN A 63 -1.64 -34.89 9.52
C GLN A 63 -0.63 -35.96 9.99
N SER A 64 0.66 -35.75 9.75
CA SER A 64 1.73 -36.67 10.18
C SER A 64 2.11 -36.52 11.66
N GLY A 65 1.44 -35.66 12.43
CA GLY A 65 1.75 -35.40 13.85
C GLY A 65 3.10 -34.69 14.08
N VAL A 66 3.71 -34.14 13.02
CA VAL A 66 5.01 -33.47 13.11
C VAL A 66 4.80 -32.04 13.60
N ARG A 67 5.59 -31.63 14.59
CA ARG A 67 5.54 -30.27 15.13
C ARG A 67 5.72 -29.21 14.04
N LEU A 68 4.78 -28.26 14.00
CA LEU A 68 4.81 -27.07 13.15
C LEU A 68 5.73 -25.99 13.76
N ARG A 69 6.43 -25.25 12.90
CA ARG A 69 7.37 -24.20 13.28
C ARG A 69 6.87 -22.84 12.78
N LYS A 70 7.18 -21.77 13.53
CA LYS A 70 6.75 -20.39 13.22
C LYS A 70 7.08 -19.96 11.79
N HIS A 71 8.26 -20.27 11.27
CA HIS A 71 8.66 -19.86 9.91
C HIS A 71 7.70 -20.40 8.84
N GLN A 72 7.10 -21.58 9.04
CA GLN A 72 6.19 -22.18 8.06
C GLN A 72 4.90 -21.37 7.90
N PHE A 73 4.39 -20.81 9.01
CA PHE A 73 3.28 -19.86 8.98
C PHE A 73 3.69 -18.55 8.31
N LEU A 74 4.88 -18.03 8.64
CA LEU A 74 5.40 -16.80 8.06
C LEU A 74 5.62 -16.92 6.55
N ASP A 75 6.05 -18.09 6.07
CA ASP A 75 6.27 -18.35 4.65
C ASP A 75 4.96 -18.37 3.86
N VAL A 76 3.93 -19.06 4.38
CA VAL A 76 2.58 -19.03 3.79
C VAL A 76 2.04 -17.60 3.78
N GLN A 77 2.10 -16.91 4.92
CA GLN A 77 1.66 -15.52 5.05
C GLN A 77 2.39 -14.60 4.06
N LYS A 78 3.71 -14.78 3.91
CA LYS A 78 4.54 -14.02 2.99
C LYS A 78 4.09 -14.22 1.54
N ASN A 79 3.87 -15.46 1.10
CA ASN A 79 3.44 -15.71 -0.28
C ASN A 79 2.01 -15.22 -0.53
N LEU A 80 1.09 -15.36 0.43
CA LEU A 80 -0.25 -14.78 0.34
C LEU A 80 -0.18 -13.24 0.23
N THR A 81 0.66 -12.61 1.05
CA THR A 81 0.87 -11.15 1.01
C THR A 81 1.49 -10.71 -0.32
N LEU A 82 2.46 -11.47 -0.85
CA LEU A 82 3.09 -11.19 -2.14
C LEU A 82 2.11 -11.30 -3.31
N GLY A 83 1.12 -12.19 -3.24
CA GLY A 83 0.09 -12.31 -4.27
C GLY A 83 -0.94 -11.17 -4.23
N PHE A 84 -1.11 -10.55 -3.06
CA PHE A 84 -2.00 -9.40 -2.93
C PHE A 84 -1.41 -8.18 -3.64
N HIS A 85 -2.26 -7.50 -4.42
CA HIS A 85 -1.96 -6.19 -4.94
C HIS A 85 -3.23 -5.38 -5.10
N TRP A 86 -3.10 -4.07 -4.96
CA TRP A 86 -4.21 -3.16 -5.17
C TRP A 86 -4.35 -2.90 -6.67
N THR A 87 -5.35 -3.50 -7.31
CA THR A 87 -5.64 -3.26 -8.72
C THR A 87 -6.13 -1.82 -8.92
N LEU A 88 -6.03 -1.31 -10.15
CA LEU A 88 -6.58 -0.01 -10.50
C LEU A 88 -8.10 0.05 -10.24
N GLU A 89 -8.82 -1.02 -10.56
CA GLU A 89 -10.26 -1.14 -10.29
C GLU A 89 -10.55 -1.06 -8.79
N ALA A 90 -9.80 -1.79 -7.97
CA ALA A 90 -9.98 -1.76 -6.52
C ALA A 90 -9.57 -0.42 -5.90
N ARG A 91 -8.61 0.31 -6.50
CA ARG A 91 -8.29 1.70 -6.08
C ARG A 91 -9.42 2.65 -6.42
N ARG A 92 -10.00 2.55 -7.62
CA ARG A 92 -11.17 3.35 -8.04
C ARG A 92 -12.39 3.08 -7.16
N ALA A 93 -12.71 1.81 -6.92
CA ALA A 93 -13.81 1.43 -6.04
C ALA A 93 -13.61 1.95 -4.60
N PHE A 94 -12.37 2.00 -4.12
CA PHE A 94 -12.05 2.61 -2.84
C PHE A 94 -12.16 4.14 -2.88
N ALA A 95 -11.72 4.80 -3.95
CA ALA A 95 -11.87 6.23 -4.13
C ALA A 95 -13.34 6.66 -4.08
N ASP A 96 -14.21 5.95 -4.81
CA ASP A 96 -15.65 6.19 -4.84
C ASP A 96 -16.28 5.99 -3.45
N TYR A 97 -15.89 4.93 -2.75
CA TYR A 97 -16.28 4.73 -1.36
C TYR A 97 -15.87 5.92 -0.47
N MET A 98 -14.59 6.32 -0.49
CA MET A 98 -14.09 7.41 0.36
C MET A 98 -14.79 8.73 0.05
N ARG A 99 -15.06 9.04 -1.23
CA ARG A 99 -15.85 10.21 -1.63
C ARG A 99 -17.28 10.17 -1.09
N SER A 100 -17.91 9.00 -1.10
CA SER A 100 -19.24 8.81 -0.48
C SER A 100 -19.24 9.05 1.03
N GLN A 101 -18.08 8.88 1.68
CA GLN A 101 -17.85 9.17 3.09
C GLN A 101 -17.33 10.61 3.30
N HIS A 102 -17.46 11.49 2.29
CA HIS A 102 -17.07 12.89 2.33
C HIS A 102 -15.55 13.15 2.52
N TRP A 103 -14.70 12.23 2.06
CA TRP A 103 -13.25 12.46 1.99
C TRP A 103 -12.84 13.20 0.72
N ASN A 104 -11.80 14.04 0.84
CA ASN A 104 -11.13 14.63 -0.32
C ASN A 104 -10.18 13.60 -0.94
N VAL A 105 -10.50 13.12 -2.15
CA VAL A 105 -9.71 12.08 -2.84
C VAL A 105 -9.27 12.57 -4.23
N VAL A 106 -7.97 12.54 -4.45
CA VAL A 106 -7.31 12.86 -5.71
C VAL A 106 -6.82 11.56 -6.36
N GLU A 107 -7.38 11.23 -7.53
CA GLU A 107 -6.89 10.12 -8.36
C GLU A 107 -5.81 10.63 -9.30
N CYS A 108 -4.60 10.08 -9.17
CA CYS A 108 -3.45 10.49 -9.95
C CYS A 108 -3.50 9.88 -11.36
N PRO A 109 -3.02 10.57 -12.41
CA PRO A 109 -2.87 9.95 -13.72
C PRO A 109 -1.88 8.76 -13.67
N THR A 110 -0.78 8.96 -12.95
CA THR A 110 0.27 7.95 -12.76
C THR A 110 0.60 7.72 -11.28
N GLU A 111 1.64 8.32 -10.76
CA GLU A 111 2.07 8.19 -9.36
C GLU A 111 1.59 9.39 -8.54
N ALA A 112 1.35 9.17 -7.25
CA ALA A 112 0.95 10.22 -6.32
C ALA A 112 2.08 11.21 -6.03
N ASP A 113 3.33 10.75 -5.94
CA ASP A 113 4.46 11.57 -5.47
C ASP A 113 4.64 12.89 -6.26
N PRO A 114 4.61 12.90 -7.61
CA PRO A 114 4.76 14.15 -8.38
C PRO A 114 3.63 15.14 -8.14
N MET A 115 2.39 14.66 -7.96
CA MET A 115 1.25 15.56 -7.71
C MET A 115 1.28 16.09 -6.29
N ILE A 116 1.55 15.23 -5.31
CA ILE A 116 1.78 15.65 -3.92
C ILE A 116 2.85 16.74 -3.90
N ALA A 117 4.00 16.52 -4.52
CA ALA A 117 5.09 17.48 -4.56
C ALA A 117 4.73 18.81 -5.26
N THR A 118 3.82 18.78 -6.23
CA THR A 118 3.34 19.97 -6.96
C THR A 118 2.34 20.78 -6.14
N GLU A 119 1.47 20.10 -5.39
CA GLU A 119 0.42 20.72 -4.58
C GLU A 119 0.89 21.08 -3.16
N PHE A 120 2.03 20.53 -2.72
CA PHE A 120 2.57 20.72 -1.37
C PHE A 120 2.91 22.18 -1.06
N GLN A 121 2.30 22.72 -0.01
CA GLN A 121 2.51 24.08 0.46
C GLN A 121 3.26 24.12 1.81
N HIS A 122 3.76 25.31 2.16
CA HIS A 122 4.39 25.50 3.47
C HIS A 122 3.37 25.28 4.59
N GLY A 123 3.73 24.45 5.57
CA GLY A 123 2.86 24.02 6.67
C GLY A 123 2.08 22.72 6.42
N ASP A 124 2.07 22.19 5.19
CA ASP A 124 1.46 20.90 4.91
C ASP A 124 2.29 19.74 5.49
N ILE A 125 1.61 18.62 5.76
CA ILE A 125 2.24 17.37 6.20
C ILE A 125 1.93 16.24 5.22
N VAL A 126 2.96 15.57 4.70
CA VAL A 126 2.80 14.32 3.93
C VAL A 126 3.07 13.13 4.82
N VAL A 127 2.16 12.15 4.78
CA VAL A 127 2.33 10.84 5.41
C VAL A 127 2.55 9.80 4.33
N THR A 128 3.79 9.33 4.20
CA THR A 128 4.15 8.29 3.24
C THR A 128 5.18 7.32 3.82
N ARG A 129 5.24 6.11 3.26
CA ARG A 129 6.31 5.15 3.52
C ARG A 129 7.31 5.06 2.37
N ASP A 130 7.06 5.76 1.27
CA ASP A 130 7.99 5.81 0.16
C ASP A 130 9.05 6.87 0.43
N SER A 131 10.29 6.42 0.69
CA SER A 131 11.43 7.32 0.86
C SER A 131 11.82 8.03 -0.44
N ALA A 132 11.32 7.59 -1.60
CA ALA A 132 11.54 8.31 -2.85
C ALA A 132 10.89 9.69 -2.87
N ALA A 133 9.94 9.96 -1.96
CA ALA A 133 9.36 11.30 -1.80
C ALA A 133 10.42 12.37 -1.47
N PHE A 134 11.56 12.01 -0.87
CA PHE A 134 12.66 12.95 -0.58
C PHE A 134 13.44 13.44 -1.80
N VAL A 135 13.15 12.91 -3.00
CA VAL A 135 13.76 13.42 -4.23
C VAL A 135 13.21 14.80 -4.59
N TYR A 136 12.03 15.16 -4.10
CA TYR A 136 11.41 16.45 -4.38
C TYR A 136 11.89 17.51 -3.38
N GLU A 137 12.47 18.60 -3.88
CA GLU A 137 13.12 19.65 -3.08
C GLU A 137 12.20 20.31 -2.02
N ASN A 138 10.88 20.24 -2.21
CA ASN A 138 9.90 20.83 -1.30
C ASN A 138 9.53 19.92 -0.12
N ILE A 139 10.09 18.70 -0.03
CA ILE A 139 9.70 17.65 0.92
C ILE A 139 10.88 17.36 1.87
N GLU A 140 10.74 17.69 3.16
CA GLU A 140 11.76 17.45 4.21
C GLU A 140 11.26 16.49 5.30
N SER A 141 12.12 15.61 5.82
CA SER A 141 11.75 14.69 6.90
C SER A 141 11.71 15.39 8.26
N ASP A 142 10.67 15.17 9.07
CA ASP A 142 10.57 15.76 10.42
C ASP A 142 10.50 14.71 11.56
N LEU A 143 10.93 13.46 11.35
CA LEU A 143 10.89 12.43 12.40
C LEU A 143 12.10 11.46 12.43
N GLU A 144 12.61 11.25 13.64
CA GLU A 144 13.41 10.09 14.05
C GLU A 144 12.50 8.85 14.27
N GLY A 145 11.99 8.20 13.22
CA GLY A 145 11.13 7.00 13.40
C GLY A 145 10.62 6.33 12.11
N PRO A 146 9.99 5.13 12.20
CA PRO A 146 9.61 4.30 11.04
C PRO A 146 8.37 4.76 10.28
N THR A 147 7.76 5.88 10.68
CA THR A 147 6.65 6.54 9.96
C THR A 147 7.15 7.93 9.61
N THR A 148 7.33 8.20 8.31
CA THR A 148 7.80 9.50 7.85
C THR A 148 6.62 10.46 7.86
N CYS A 149 6.60 11.38 8.83
CA CYS A 149 5.86 12.63 8.73
C CYS A 149 6.82 13.67 8.16
N ILE A 150 6.36 14.39 7.15
CA ILE A 150 7.17 15.32 6.36
C ILE A 150 6.53 16.69 6.52
N SER A 151 7.27 17.68 7.01
CA SER A 151 6.80 19.07 7.09
C SER A 151 7.85 20.00 6.49
N ARG A 152 7.40 21.10 5.88
CA ARG A 152 8.29 22.15 5.38
C ARG A 152 8.56 23.19 6.48
N SER A 153 9.84 23.48 6.73
CA SER A 153 10.28 24.56 7.61
C SER A 153 10.08 25.95 7.02
#